data_AF-A0A8D8JU17-F1
#
_entry.id   AF-A0A8D8JU17-F1
#
_cell.length_a   1.000
_cell.length_b   1.000
_cell.length_c   1.000
_cell.angle_alpha   90.00
_cell.angle_beta   90.00
_cell.angle_gamma   90.00
#
_symmetry.space_group_name_H-M   'P 1'
#
loop_
_entity.id
_entity.type
_entity.pdbx_description
1 polymer ?
#
loop_
_entity_poly.entity_id
_entity_poly.type
_entity_poly.pdbx_seq_one_letter_code
_entity_poly.pdbx_strand_id
1 'polypeptide(L)'
;AGAVGGAGTSLTGRTGRGGTWGSISRVFARNRNRNKSNPVAETEPTDFQWSPLTEEGYAEKLRLLREASSMPMERWRASQVLAWLEVALGMPQYSARCAENVKSGKVLLELSDAELESGLGTSHPMHRKKLRLAIEEQRRPELVRYPTIGQLGHTWVASEWLPDIGLPQYGESFMHSLVDARMLDTLSKKELEKYLGVTRKFHQASIVHGIHVLRIMKYDRQSLAMRRLQSENVDTDPIVWTNQRFIRWARSIDLGEYADNLKDSGVHGGLVVLEPSFSGDTMATALGIPPSKNIIRRHLATEFETLILPASFPPGKDHRDPSQKHSG
;
A
#
# COMPACT_ATOMS: atom_id res chain seq x y z
N ALA A 1 34.06 34.37 -49.26
CA ALA A 1 34.26 35.84 -49.26
C ALA A 1 33.27 36.46 -50.23
N GLY A 2 32.49 37.47 -49.78
CA GLY A 2 31.62 38.38 -50.56
C GLY A 2 30.38 37.75 -51.20
N ALA A 3 29.13 37.96 -50.71
CA ALA A 3 28.25 39.15 -50.87
C ALA A 3 28.05 39.52 -52.36
N VAL A 4 26.84 39.68 -52.92
CA VAL A 4 25.83 40.75 -52.71
C VAL A 4 24.44 40.29 -53.24
N GLY A 5 23.32 40.42 -52.52
CA GLY A 5 22.30 41.49 -52.66
C GLY A 5 20.90 40.86 -52.84
N GLY A 6 19.74 41.37 -52.42
CA GLY A 6 19.29 42.57 -51.72
C GLY A 6 17.74 42.61 -51.75
N ALA A 7 17.12 43.41 -50.87
CA ALA A 7 15.73 43.91 -50.87
C ALA A 7 14.56 43.05 -50.29
N GLY A 8 14.21 43.36 -49.03
CA GLY A 8 12.94 43.99 -48.61
C GLY A 8 11.58 43.33 -48.91
N THR A 9 10.84 42.99 -47.85
CA THR A 9 9.40 43.30 -47.68
C THR A 9 8.98 43.14 -46.22
N SER A 10 8.22 44.13 -45.73
CA SER A 10 7.53 44.15 -44.45
C SER A 10 6.25 43.30 -44.49
N LEU A 11 5.77 42.82 -43.32
CA LEU A 11 4.37 42.89 -42.86
C LEU A 11 4.09 41.94 -41.66
N THR A 12 3.78 42.56 -40.51
CA THR A 12 2.71 42.27 -39.55
C THR A 12 2.23 40.83 -39.29
N GLY A 13 2.18 40.47 -38.00
CA GLY A 13 1.34 39.38 -37.46
C GLY A 13 1.00 39.58 -35.98
N ARG A 14 -0.06 40.34 -35.70
CA ARG A 14 -0.72 40.49 -34.39
C ARG A 14 -1.59 39.27 -34.08
N THR A 15 -1.67 38.90 -32.79
CA THR A 15 -2.79 38.23 -32.06
C THR A 15 -3.20 36.82 -32.52
N GLY A 16 -3.48 35.82 -31.70
CA GLY A 16 -3.85 35.70 -30.30
C GLY A 16 -4.90 34.58 -30.20
N ARG A 17 -4.73 33.59 -29.33
CA ARG A 17 -5.83 32.73 -28.86
C ARG A 17 -5.62 32.45 -27.38
N GLY A 18 -6.33 33.21 -26.56
CA GLY A 18 -6.44 32.97 -25.13
C GLY A 18 -7.17 31.66 -24.87
N GLY A 19 -6.48 30.76 -24.16
CA GLY A 19 -7.12 29.65 -23.46
C GLY A 19 -7.65 30.14 -22.13
N THR A 20 -8.81 29.62 -21.73
CA THR A 20 -9.61 29.90 -20.53
C THR A 20 -8.92 29.68 -19.17
N TRP A 21 -7.60 29.55 -19.14
CA TRP A 21 -6.81 29.10 -17.99
C TRP A 21 -6.19 30.21 -17.15
N GLY A 22 -6.27 31.46 -17.58
CA GLY A 22 -5.87 32.61 -16.76
C GLY A 22 -6.69 32.78 -15.47
N SER A 23 -7.76 32.02 -15.27
CA SER A 23 -8.67 32.15 -14.12
C SER A 23 -8.42 31.11 -13.02
N ILE A 24 -7.90 29.92 -13.34
CA ILE A 24 -7.72 28.84 -12.35
C ILE A 24 -6.48 29.10 -11.48
N SER A 25 -5.35 29.54 -12.07
CA SER A 25 -4.17 29.94 -11.30
C SER A 25 -4.44 31.11 -10.33
N ARG A 26 -5.45 31.95 -10.59
CA ARG A 26 -5.83 33.06 -9.69
C ARG A 26 -6.53 32.59 -8.42
N VAL A 27 -7.22 31.45 -8.46
CA VAL A 27 -7.87 30.86 -7.27
C VAL A 27 -6.80 30.37 -6.29
N PHE A 28 -5.77 29.68 -6.80
CA PHE A 28 -4.65 29.16 -5.99
C PHE A 28 -3.62 30.24 -5.61
N ALA A 29 -3.47 31.31 -6.40
CA ALA A 29 -2.59 32.43 -6.06
C ALA A 29 -3.15 33.32 -4.93
N ARG A 30 -4.48 33.42 -4.78
CA ARG A 30 -5.11 34.24 -3.73
C ARG A 30 -4.79 33.76 -2.31
N ASN A 31 -4.49 32.47 -2.13
CA ASN A 31 -4.17 31.92 -0.81
C ASN A 31 -2.73 32.27 -0.34
N ARG A 32 -1.87 32.77 -1.23
CA ARG A 32 -0.48 33.12 -0.91
C ARG A 32 -0.34 34.49 -0.23
N ASN A 33 -1.32 35.38 -0.37
CA ASN A 33 -1.25 36.76 0.11
C ASN A 33 -1.96 37.02 1.45
N ARG A 34 -2.59 36.02 2.06
CA ARG A 34 -3.38 36.22 3.29
C ARG A 34 -2.58 36.01 4.59
N ASN A 35 -1.30 35.62 4.49
CA ASN A 35 -0.40 35.44 5.64
C ASN A 35 0.62 36.58 5.75
N LYS A 36 0.17 37.77 6.16
CA LYS A 36 1.05 38.79 6.76
C LYS A 36 0.28 39.63 7.78
N SER A 37 0.22 39.14 9.02
CA SER A 37 0.29 39.90 10.30
C SER A 37 -0.44 39.14 11.40
N ASN A 38 0.31 38.41 12.23
CA ASN A 38 0.09 38.27 13.67
C ASN A 38 1.26 37.48 14.28
N PRO A 39 1.70 37.82 15.51
CA PRO A 39 2.77 37.08 16.16
C PRO A 39 2.23 35.69 16.57
N VAL A 40 2.92 34.65 16.13
CA VAL A 40 2.57 33.25 16.38
C VAL A 40 3.04 32.88 17.78
N ALA A 41 2.10 32.61 18.69
CA ALA A 41 2.38 31.77 19.84
C ALA A 41 2.51 30.33 19.34
N GLU A 42 3.59 29.66 19.73
CA GLU A 42 3.84 28.25 19.43
C GLU A 42 2.76 27.39 20.10
N THR A 43 1.72 27.05 19.36
CA THR A 43 0.82 25.94 19.69
C THR A 43 1.24 24.72 18.89
N GLU A 44 1.79 23.74 19.60
CA GLU A 44 1.92 22.33 19.20
C GLU A 44 0.67 21.86 18.41
N PRO A 45 0.82 21.14 17.29
CA PRO A 45 -0.31 20.67 16.48
C PRO A 45 -0.97 19.48 17.19
N THR A 46 -1.84 19.78 18.15
CA THR A 46 -2.69 18.79 18.82
C THR A 46 -4.02 18.66 18.08
N ASP A 47 -4.35 17.42 17.74
CA ASP A 47 -5.65 16.88 17.34
C ASP A 47 -6.53 17.72 16.40
N PHE A 48 -6.39 17.46 15.10
CA PHE A 48 -7.48 17.66 14.15
C PHE A 48 -8.63 16.71 14.52
N GLN A 49 -9.57 17.18 15.34
CA GLN A 49 -10.75 16.45 15.76
C GLN A 49 -11.74 16.32 14.59
N TRP A 50 -11.58 15.26 13.80
CA TRP A 50 -12.54 14.87 12.78
C TRP A 50 -13.84 14.43 13.47
N SER A 51 -14.94 15.10 13.18
CA SER A 51 -16.26 14.63 13.63
C SER A 51 -16.64 13.39 12.81
N PRO A 52 -16.98 12.25 13.45
CA PRO A 52 -17.47 11.07 12.74
C PRO A 52 -18.67 11.44 11.86
N LEU A 53 -18.73 10.87 10.65
CA LEU A 53 -19.90 11.02 9.79
C LEU A 53 -21.13 10.45 10.50
N THR A 54 -22.27 11.15 10.41
CA THR A 54 -23.55 10.56 10.81
C THR A 54 -23.83 9.33 9.95
N GLU A 55 -24.59 8.38 10.48
CA GLU A 55 -24.95 7.16 9.75
C GLU A 55 -25.65 7.47 8.42
N GLU A 56 -26.56 8.46 8.42
CA GLU A 56 -27.22 8.98 7.22
C GLU A 56 -26.23 9.62 6.24
N GLY A 57 -25.25 10.39 6.73
CA GLY A 57 -24.22 11.02 5.91
C GLY A 57 -23.29 10.00 5.26
N TYR A 58 -22.99 8.89 5.95
CA TYR A 58 -22.21 7.79 5.39
C TYR A 58 -22.99 7.02 4.32
N ALA A 59 -24.27 6.72 4.57
CA ALA A 59 -25.14 6.06 3.60
C ALA A 59 -25.28 6.87 2.29
N GLU A 60 -25.42 8.19 2.38
CA GLU A 60 -25.47 9.06 1.20
C GLU A 60 -24.16 9.03 0.42
N LYS A 61 -23.00 9.05 1.10
CA LYS A 61 -21.69 8.94 0.42
C LYS A 61 -21.54 7.60 -0.29
N LEU A 62 -22.00 6.50 0.31
CA LEU A 62 -22.03 5.20 -0.36
C LEU A 62 -22.93 5.21 -1.61
N ARG A 63 -24.10 5.86 -1.55
CA ARG A 63 -24.99 6.03 -2.70
C ARG A 63 -24.29 6.79 -3.83
N LEU A 64 -23.65 7.91 -3.52
CA LEU A 64 -22.87 8.71 -4.48
C LEU A 64 -21.75 7.89 -5.14
N LEU A 65 -21.06 7.03 -4.38
CA LEU A 65 -20.01 6.17 -4.91
C LEU A 65 -20.53 5.08 -5.84
N ARG A 66 -21.68 4.47 -5.54
CA ARG A 66 -22.32 3.50 -6.43
C ARG A 66 -22.69 4.15 -7.75
N GLU A 67 -23.31 5.33 -7.72
CA GLU A 67 -23.62 6.10 -8.93
C GLU A 67 -22.36 6.48 -9.72
N ALA A 68 -21.28 6.83 -9.03
CA ALA A 68 -20.02 7.21 -9.66
C ALA A 68 -19.32 6.02 -10.35
N SER A 69 -19.47 4.80 -9.83
CA SER A 69 -18.78 3.60 -10.33
C SER A 69 -19.15 3.21 -11.78
N SER A 70 -20.31 3.66 -12.29
CA SER A 70 -20.74 3.38 -13.66
C SER A 70 -20.17 4.35 -14.70
N MET A 71 -19.31 5.30 -14.29
CA MET A 71 -18.75 6.30 -15.18
C MET A 71 -17.30 6.67 -14.80
N PRO A 72 -16.49 7.12 -15.77
CA PRO A 72 -15.11 7.50 -15.49
C PRO A 72 -15.06 8.81 -14.67
N MET A 73 -13.96 8.98 -13.91
CA MET A 73 -13.84 10.06 -12.91
C MET A 73 -13.95 11.47 -13.51
N GLU A 74 -13.63 11.68 -14.78
CA GLU A 74 -13.78 12.97 -15.48
C GLU A 74 -15.22 13.50 -15.41
N ARG A 75 -16.21 12.60 -15.30
CA ARG A 75 -17.64 12.94 -15.24
C ARG A 75 -18.17 13.08 -13.82
N TRP A 76 -17.35 12.83 -12.80
CA TRP A 76 -17.78 12.89 -11.42
C TRP A 76 -18.04 14.34 -10.97
N ARG A 77 -19.13 14.51 -10.21
CA ARG A 77 -19.47 15.77 -9.53
C ARG A 77 -18.58 15.97 -8.31
N ALA A 78 -18.48 17.21 -7.83
CA ALA A 78 -17.72 17.53 -6.62
C ALA A 78 -18.12 16.67 -5.40
N SER A 79 -19.42 16.40 -5.21
CA SER A 79 -19.91 15.55 -4.12
C SER A 79 -19.44 14.09 -4.23
N GLN A 80 -19.32 13.55 -5.44
CA GLN A 80 -18.83 12.19 -5.68
C GLN A 80 -17.32 12.09 -5.44
N VAL A 81 -16.57 13.12 -5.85
CA VAL A 81 -15.13 13.23 -5.54
C VAL A 81 -14.92 13.29 -4.03
N LEU A 82 -15.72 14.09 -3.32
CA LEU A 82 -15.64 14.20 -1.87
C LEU A 82 -15.99 12.87 -1.19
N ALA A 83 -17.06 12.20 -1.62
CA ALA A 83 -17.41 10.87 -1.12
C ALA A 83 -16.29 9.84 -1.34
N TRP A 84 -15.60 9.89 -2.49
CA TRP A 84 -14.46 9.03 -2.79
C TRP A 84 -13.26 9.30 -1.91
N LEU A 85 -12.90 10.56 -1.72
CA LEU A 85 -11.80 10.96 -0.85
C LEU A 85 -12.06 10.47 0.59
N GLU A 86 -13.26 10.71 1.10
CA GLU A 86 -13.57 10.41 2.50
C GLU A 86 -13.78 8.93 2.77
N VAL A 87 -14.57 8.25 1.93
CA VAL A 87 -15.01 6.88 2.20
C VAL A 87 -14.13 5.86 1.49
N ALA A 88 -13.88 6.02 0.19
CA ALA A 88 -13.12 5.02 -0.57
C ALA A 88 -11.62 5.08 -0.28
N LEU A 89 -11.05 6.27 -0.09
CA LEU A 89 -9.64 6.42 0.31
C LEU A 89 -9.44 6.43 1.82
N GLY A 90 -10.48 6.72 2.59
CA GLY A 90 -10.38 6.91 4.03
C GLY A 90 -9.57 8.15 4.38
N MET A 91 -9.81 9.27 3.69
CA MET A 91 -9.07 10.52 3.88
C MET A 91 -9.97 11.70 4.27
N PRO A 92 -10.83 11.57 5.31
CA PRO A 92 -11.72 12.65 5.74
C PRO A 92 -10.99 13.91 6.17
N GLN A 93 -9.72 13.80 6.54
CA GLN A 93 -8.90 14.92 6.97
C GLN A 93 -8.62 15.98 5.89
N TYR A 94 -8.86 15.64 4.63
CA TYR A 94 -8.67 16.52 3.50
C TYR A 94 -9.98 17.02 2.88
N SER A 95 -11.13 16.67 3.49
CA SER A 95 -12.48 16.96 2.99
C SER A 95 -12.75 18.44 2.76
N ALA A 96 -12.52 19.28 3.77
CA ALA A 96 -12.81 20.72 3.71
C ALA A 96 -12.06 21.40 2.55
N ARG A 97 -10.75 21.20 2.48
CA ARG A 97 -9.91 21.76 1.41
C ARG A 97 -10.23 21.16 0.04
N CYS A 98 -10.59 19.88 -0.03
CA CYS A 98 -11.06 19.28 -1.27
C CYS A 98 -12.36 19.94 -1.75
N ALA A 99 -13.35 20.10 -0.88
CA ALA A 99 -14.63 20.73 -1.24
C ALA A 99 -14.46 22.19 -1.68
N GLU A 100 -13.54 22.93 -1.06
CA GLU A 100 -13.20 24.30 -1.43
C GLU A 100 -12.54 24.39 -2.81
N ASN A 101 -11.57 23.51 -3.10
CA ASN A 101 -10.66 23.68 -4.24
C ASN A 101 -10.95 22.75 -5.44
N VAL A 102 -11.68 21.65 -5.25
CA VAL A 102 -11.96 20.65 -6.28
C VAL A 102 -13.45 20.66 -6.64
N LYS A 103 -13.76 21.09 -7.87
CA LYS A 103 -15.16 21.29 -8.32
C LYS A 103 -15.71 20.19 -9.23
N SER A 104 -14.87 19.27 -9.68
CA SER A 104 -15.26 18.08 -10.44
C SER A 104 -14.14 17.05 -10.43
N GLY A 105 -14.44 15.80 -10.82
CA GLY A 105 -13.41 14.78 -10.96
C GLY A 105 -12.40 15.10 -12.06
N LYS A 106 -12.82 15.77 -13.15
CA LYS A 106 -11.90 16.31 -14.15
C LYS A 106 -10.84 17.24 -13.55
N VAL A 107 -11.25 18.16 -12.66
CA VAL A 107 -10.30 19.05 -11.98
C VAL A 107 -9.32 18.25 -11.13
N LEU A 108 -9.80 17.26 -10.36
CA LEU A 108 -8.95 16.40 -9.53
C LEU A 108 -7.88 15.67 -10.36
N LEU A 109 -8.30 15.09 -11.49
CA LEU A 109 -7.45 14.33 -12.40
C LEU A 109 -6.37 15.20 -13.08
N GLU A 110 -6.50 16.52 -13.09
CA GLU A 110 -5.53 17.44 -13.70
C GLU A 110 -4.56 18.06 -12.68
N LEU A 111 -4.78 17.86 -11.37
CA LEU A 111 -3.93 18.44 -10.33
C LEU A 111 -2.50 17.89 -10.36
N SER A 112 -1.55 18.81 -10.39
CA SER A 112 -0.12 18.54 -10.25
C SER A 112 0.29 18.27 -8.80
N ASP A 113 1.56 17.90 -8.63
CA ASP A 113 2.11 17.56 -7.33
C ASP A 113 2.02 18.70 -6.31
N ALA A 114 2.34 19.90 -6.77
CA ALA A 114 2.34 21.12 -6.00
C ALA A 114 0.91 21.61 -5.69
N GLU A 115 -0.04 21.35 -6.59
CA GLU A 115 -1.45 21.70 -6.39
C GLU A 115 -2.15 20.74 -5.43
N LEU A 116 -1.79 19.45 -5.42
CA LEU A 116 -2.25 18.52 -4.39
C LEU A 116 -1.74 18.94 -3.00
N GLU A 117 -0.50 19.39 -2.90
CA GLU A 117 0.09 19.88 -1.65
C GLU A 117 -0.58 21.18 -1.18
N SER A 118 -0.60 22.20 -2.04
CA SER A 118 -1.11 23.53 -1.67
C SER A 118 -2.64 23.59 -1.62
N GLY A 119 -3.33 22.94 -2.55
CA GLY A 119 -4.78 22.93 -2.69
C GLY A 119 -5.48 22.03 -1.68
N LEU A 120 -5.00 20.80 -1.44
CA LEU A 120 -5.59 19.92 -0.43
C LEU A 120 -4.91 20.02 0.95
N GLY A 121 -3.74 20.66 1.05
CA GLY A 121 -2.98 20.70 2.31
C GLY A 121 -2.24 19.39 2.62
N THR A 122 -1.88 18.61 1.60
CA THR A 122 -1.23 17.30 1.76
C THR A 122 0.28 17.45 2.01
N SER A 123 0.64 18.07 3.13
CA SER A 123 2.04 18.28 3.55
C SER A 123 2.76 16.95 3.83
N HIS A 124 2.07 15.97 4.40
CA HIS A 124 2.65 14.66 4.69
C HIS A 124 2.96 13.88 3.39
N PRO A 125 4.23 13.51 3.12
CA PRO A 125 4.62 12.88 1.85
C PRO A 125 3.87 11.58 1.54
N MET A 126 3.56 10.78 2.56
CA MET A 126 2.86 9.50 2.40
C MET A 126 1.38 9.70 2.03
N HIS A 127 0.71 10.74 2.56
CA HIS A 127 -0.69 11.04 2.21
C HIS A 127 -0.78 11.54 0.78
N ARG A 128 0.20 12.34 0.37
CA ARG A 128 0.32 12.79 -1.01
C ARG A 128 0.56 11.62 -1.96
N LYS A 129 1.47 10.69 -1.60
CA LYS A 129 1.71 9.46 -2.38
C LYS A 129 0.44 8.63 -2.52
N LYS A 130 -0.34 8.43 -1.43
CA LYS A 130 -1.64 7.75 -1.46
C LYS A 130 -2.59 8.35 -2.50
N LEU A 131 -2.80 9.67 -2.43
CA LEU A 131 -3.69 10.38 -3.35
C LEU A 131 -3.21 10.27 -4.80
N ARG A 132 -1.90 10.41 -5.04
CA ARG A 132 -1.31 10.26 -6.37
C ARG A 132 -1.59 8.91 -6.99
N LEU A 133 -1.32 7.83 -6.24
CA LEU A 133 -1.55 6.47 -6.70
C LEU A 133 -3.04 6.25 -7.00
N ALA A 134 -3.91 6.69 -6.10
CA ALA A 134 -5.34 6.57 -6.27
C ALA A 134 -5.89 7.39 -7.46
N ILE A 135 -5.36 8.60 -7.72
CA ILE A 135 -5.72 9.42 -8.88
C ILE A 135 -5.22 8.77 -10.18
N GLU A 136 -4.02 8.19 -10.19
CA GLU A 136 -3.48 7.52 -11.38
C GLU A 136 -4.30 6.27 -11.76
N GLU A 137 -4.77 5.49 -10.78
CA GLU A 137 -5.70 4.38 -11.03
C GLU A 137 -7.00 4.85 -11.71
N GLN A 138 -7.49 6.03 -11.34
CA GLN A 138 -8.71 6.60 -11.93
C GLN A 138 -8.45 7.19 -13.32
N ARG A 139 -7.25 7.72 -13.54
CA ARG A 139 -6.80 8.28 -14.82
C ARG A 139 -6.56 7.20 -15.87
N ARG A 140 -6.05 6.03 -15.46
CA ARG A 140 -5.70 4.91 -16.34
C ARG A 140 -6.16 3.56 -15.77
N PRO A 141 -7.48 3.30 -15.68
CA PRO A 141 -8.01 2.06 -15.12
C PRO A 141 -7.49 0.80 -15.83
N GLU A 142 -7.21 0.91 -17.14
CA GLU A 142 -6.68 -0.16 -17.99
C GLU A 142 -5.27 -0.61 -17.61
N LEU A 143 -4.50 0.21 -16.89
CA LEU A 143 -3.15 -0.13 -16.43
C LEU A 143 -3.12 -0.73 -15.02
N VAL A 144 -4.26 -0.80 -14.34
CA VAL A 144 -4.35 -1.33 -12.97
C VAL A 144 -4.12 -2.84 -12.98
N ARG A 145 -2.94 -3.26 -12.50
CA ARG A 145 -2.53 -4.67 -12.46
C ARG A 145 -3.40 -5.53 -11.55
N TYR A 146 -3.90 -4.95 -10.44
CA TYR A 146 -4.61 -5.66 -9.39
C TYR A 146 -5.96 -4.96 -9.11
N PRO A 147 -7.08 -5.40 -9.70
CA PRO A 147 -8.34 -4.66 -9.64
C PRO A 147 -8.90 -4.42 -8.23
N THR A 148 -8.59 -5.29 -7.27
CA THR A 148 -9.08 -5.22 -5.89
C THR A 148 -8.14 -4.48 -4.94
N ILE A 149 -6.96 -4.04 -5.38
CA ILE A 149 -5.95 -3.46 -4.50
C ILE A 149 -6.44 -2.20 -3.78
N GLY A 150 -7.25 -1.38 -4.45
CA GLY A 150 -7.82 -0.16 -3.87
C GLY A 150 -8.85 -0.40 -2.77
N GLN A 151 -9.38 -1.63 -2.64
CA GLN A 151 -10.33 -2.00 -1.58
C GLN A 151 -9.64 -2.29 -0.24
N LEU A 152 -8.32 -2.49 -0.26
CA LEU A 152 -7.51 -2.81 0.92
C LEU A 152 -6.95 -1.51 1.53
N GLY A 153 -7.80 -0.85 2.32
CA GLY A 153 -7.51 0.42 2.97
C GLY A 153 -6.44 0.34 4.06
N HIS A 154 -6.04 1.51 4.56
CA HIS A 154 -4.97 1.63 5.55
C HIS A 154 -5.33 1.04 6.92
N THR A 155 -6.62 1.03 7.28
CA THR A 155 -7.09 0.33 8.47
C THR A 155 -6.83 -1.17 8.40
N TRP A 156 -7.10 -1.80 7.24
CA TRP A 156 -6.82 -3.22 7.01
C TRP A 156 -5.31 -3.50 7.06
N VAL A 157 -4.51 -2.67 6.40
CA VAL A 157 -3.04 -2.80 6.42
C VAL A 157 -2.51 -2.74 7.85
N ALA A 158 -2.92 -1.73 8.62
CA ALA A 158 -2.41 -1.49 9.96
C ALA A 158 -2.93 -2.48 11.02
N SER A 159 -4.20 -2.85 10.94
CA SER A 159 -4.90 -3.57 12.03
C SER A 159 -5.08 -5.06 11.77
N GLU A 160 -4.90 -5.52 10.54
CA GLU A 160 -5.04 -6.94 10.18
C GLU A 160 -3.76 -7.47 9.54
N TRP A 161 -3.32 -6.87 8.44
CA TRP A 161 -2.20 -7.41 7.66
C TRP A 161 -0.85 -7.32 8.39
N LEU A 162 -0.55 -6.20 9.05
CA LEU A 162 0.68 -6.07 9.86
C LEU A 162 0.74 -7.09 11.00
N PRO A 163 -0.33 -7.27 11.82
CA PRO A 163 -0.41 -8.37 12.77
C PRO A 163 -0.24 -9.75 12.13
N ASP A 164 -0.86 -10.00 10.96
CA ASP A 164 -0.76 -11.28 10.25
C ASP A 164 0.68 -11.64 9.88
N ILE A 165 1.51 -10.64 9.55
CA ILE A 165 2.94 -10.86 9.24
C ILE A 165 3.85 -10.78 10.47
N GLY A 166 3.28 -10.60 11.67
CA GLY A 166 4.00 -10.55 12.94
C GLY A 166 4.68 -9.22 13.21
N LEU A 167 4.12 -8.12 12.68
CA LEU A 167 4.65 -6.77 12.82
C LEU A 167 3.63 -5.72 13.33
N PRO A 168 2.79 -6.04 14.35
CA PRO A 168 1.76 -5.11 14.84
C PRO A 168 2.34 -3.82 15.44
N GLN A 169 3.59 -3.83 15.91
CA GLN A 169 4.26 -2.66 16.50
C GLN A 169 4.45 -1.49 15.52
N TYR A 170 4.31 -1.70 14.21
CA TYR A 170 4.33 -0.64 13.21
C TYR A 170 2.94 -0.12 12.84
N GLY A 171 1.87 -0.69 13.42
CA GLY A 171 0.48 -0.41 13.08
C GLY A 171 0.13 1.07 13.17
N GLU A 172 0.50 1.74 14.26
CA GLU A 172 0.24 3.17 14.46
C GLU A 172 0.92 4.04 13.38
N SER A 173 2.19 3.77 13.07
CA SER A 173 2.94 4.54 12.06
C SER A 173 2.35 4.36 10.66
N PHE A 174 1.95 3.14 10.30
CA PHE A 174 1.28 2.84 9.03
C PHE A 174 -0.11 3.47 8.95
N MET A 175 -0.87 3.44 10.05
CA MET A 175 -2.19 4.07 10.15
C MET A 175 -2.09 5.59 10.03
N HIS A 176 -1.20 6.23 10.81
CA HIS A 176 -0.96 7.67 10.76
C HIS A 176 -0.47 8.12 9.38
N SER A 177 0.31 7.30 8.67
CA SER A 177 0.79 7.57 7.31
C SER A 177 -0.18 7.15 6.19
N LEU A 178 -1.37 6.64 6.55
CA LEU A 178 -2.45 6.17 5.66
C LEU A 178 -2.03 5.11 4.63
N VAL A 179 -1.07 4.24 4.98
CA VAL A 179 -0.52 3.24 4.06
C VAL A 179 -1.58 2.21 3.69
N ASP A 180 -2.08 2.24 2.46
CA ASP A 180 -2.96 1.20 1.89
C ASP A 180 -2.19 0.22 1.00
N ALA A 181 -2.88 -0.79 0.46
CA ALA A 181 -2.22 -1.81 -0.36
C ALA A 181 -1.58 -1.26 -1.64
N ARG A 182 -2.11 -0.16 -2.22
CA ARG A 182 -1.50 0.52 -3.38
C ARG A 182 -0.14 1.09 -3.01
N MET A 183 -0.06 1.68 -1.82
CA MET A 183 1.20 2.16 -1.29
C MET A 183 2.15 1.01 -0.99
N LEU A 184 1.68 -0.08 -0.35
CA LEU A 184 2.49 -1.27 -0.11
C LEU A 184 3.18 -1.77 -1.38
N ASP A 185 2.47 -1.84 -2.50
CA ASP A 185 3.02 -2.33 -3.77
C ASP A 185 4.17 -1.47 -4.33
N THR A 186 4.32 -0.24 -3.83
CA THR A 186 5.29 0.76 -4.30
C THR A 186 6.25 1.24 -3.20
N LEU A 187 6.20 0.64 -1.99
CA LEU A 187 7.07 1.04 -0.88
C LEU A 187 8.52 0.67 -1.15
N SER A 188 9.41 1.63 -0.98
CA SER A 188 10.85 1.42 -0.96
C SER A 188 11.37 1.16 0.46
N LYS A 189 12.52 0.50 0.59
CA LYS A 189 13.21 0.31 1.88
C LYS A 189 13.52 1.65 2.59
N LYS A 190 13.81 2.70 1.80
CA LYS A 190 14.05 4.05 2.32
C LYS A 190 12.79 4.67 2.93
N GLU A 191 11.62 4.45 2.33
CA GLU A 191 10.35 4.95 2.88
C GLU A 191 9.94 4.18 4.14
N LEU A 192 10.15 2.86 4.15
CA LEU A 192 9.96 2.04 5.35
C LEU A 192 10.75 2.58 6.55
N GLU A 193 12.01 2.96 6.34
CA GLU A 193 12.86 3.50 7.38
C GLU A 193 12.49 4.95 7.74
N LYS A 194 12.37 5.82 6.74
CA LYS A 194 12.21 7.27 6.93
C LYS A 194 10.84 7.66 7.48
N TYR A 195 9.77 7.01 7.01
CA TYR A 195 8.39 7.44 7.30
C TYR A 195 7.63 6.46 8.19
N LEU A 196 8.06 5.19 8.23
CA LEU A 196 7.29 4.12 8.87
C LEU A 196 8.02 3.48 10.08
N GLY A 197 9.21 3.98 10.43
CA GLY A 197 9.97 3.53 11.60
C GLY A 197 10.55 2.11 11.49
N VAL A 198 10.51 1.49 10.30
CA VAL A 198 10.99 0.12 10.09
C VAL A 198 12.50 0.15 9.81
N THR A 199 13.30 0.24 10.88
CA THR A 199 14.77 0.35 10.79
C THR A 199 15.46 -1.02 10.72
N ARG A 200 14.89 -2.06 11.33
CA ARG A 200 15.46 -3.40 11.38
C ARG A 200 15.42 -4.06 10.00
N LYS A 201 16.58 -4.50 9.48
CA LYS A 201 16.68 -5.13 8.15
C LYS A 201 15.85 -6.41 8.03
N PHE A 202 15.76 -7.19 9.10
CA PHE A 202 14.89 -8.38 9.14
C PHE A 202 13.40 -8.01 8.98
N HIS A 203 12.94 -6.95 9.65
CA HIS A 203 11.55 -6.48 9.50
C HIS A 203 11.30 -5.89 8.10
N GLN A 204 12.28 -5.18 7.53
CA GLN A 204 12.18 -4.72 6.13
C GLN A 204 12.04 -5.90 5.15
N ALA A 205 12.82 -6.98 5.34
CA ALA A 205 12.70 -8.20 4.55
C ALA A 205 11.35 -8.90 4.75
N SER A 206 10.86 -8.98 5.99
CA SER A 206 9.54 -9.50 6.33
C SER A 206 8.44 -8.78 5.56
N ILE A 207 8.38 -7.44 5.62
CA ILE A 207 7.38 -6.64 4.91
C ILE A 207 7.43 -6.87 3.39
N VAL A 208 8.64 -6.90 2.80
CA VAL A 208 8.81 -7.12 1.36
C VAL A 208 8.27 -8.50 0.94
N HIS A 209 8.51 -9.55 1.72
CA HIS A 209 7.99 -10.88 1.44
C HIS A 209 6.49 -11.00 1.71
N GLY A 210 5.96 -10.31 2.72
CA GLY A 210 4.52 -10.19 2.93
C GLY A 210 3.81 -9.54 1.73
N ILE A 211 4.40 -8.49 1.16
CA ILE A 211 3.92 -7.86 -0.09
C ILE A 211 4.02 -8.83 -1.26
N HIS A 212 5.09 -9.63 -1.34
CA HIS A 212 5.22 -10.65 -2.38
C HIS A 212 4.08 -11.68 -2.30
N VAL A 213 3.69 -12.14 -1.11
CA VAL A 213 2.52 -13.01 -0.94
C VAL A 213 1.24 -12.32 -1.42
N LEU A 214 1.03 -11.04 -1.09
CA LEU A 214 -0.12 -10.29 -1.62
C LEU A 214 -0.14 -10.25 -3.16
N ARG A 215 1.03 -10.07 -3.81
CA ARG A 215 1.14 -10.10 -5.28
C ARG A 215 0.82 -11.46 -5.87
N ILE A 216 1.29 -12.55 -5.25
CA ILE A 216 0.94 -13.93 -5.65
C ILE A 216 -0.56 -14.15 -5.56
N MET A 217 -1.18 -13.64 -4.49
CA MET A 217 -2.63 -13.64 -4.29
C MET A 217 -3.37 -12.59 -5.11
N LYS A 218 -2.68 -11.81 -5.95
CA LYS A 218 -3.24 -10.72 -6.77
C LYS A 218 -4.02 -9.68 -5.96
N TYR A 219 -3.66 -9.48 -4.69
CA TYR A 219 -4.37 -8.66 -3.71
C TYR A 219 -5.86 -9.06 -3.53
N ASP A 220 -6.19 -10.33 -3.77
CA ASP A 220 -7.49 -10.90 -3.44
C ASP A 220 -7.49 -11.37 -1.98
N ARG A 221 -8.10 -10.54 -1.12
CA ARG A 221 -8.23 -10.80 0.31
C ARG A 221 -9.09 -12.03 0.61
N GLN A 222 -10.12 -12.31 -0.19
CA GLN A 222 -11.00 -13.45 0.04
C GLN A 222 -10.27 -14.76 -0.27
N SER A 223 -9.56 -14.81 -1.40
CA SER A 223 -8.73 -15.96 -1.74
C SER A 223 -7.62 -16.22 -0.70
N LEU A 224 -6.98 -15.17 -0.18
CA LEU A 224 -5.97 -15.31 0.88
C LEU A 224 -6.57 -15.84 2.19
N ALA A 225 -7.73 -15.31 2.59
CA ALA A 225 -8.45 -15.76 3.78
C ALA A 225 -8.88 -17.23 3.67
N MET A 226 -9.37 -17.65 2.49
CA MET A 226 -9.77 -19.03 2.24
C MET A 226 -8.59 -20.00 2.38
N ARG A 227 -7.43 -19.70 1.78
CA ARG A 227 -6.23 -20.55 1.90
C ARG A 227 -5.72 -20.64 3.34
N ARG A 228 -5.78 -19.53 4.10
CA ARG A 228 -5.44 -19.52 5.54
C ARG A 228 -6.38 -20.39 6.36
N LEU A 229 -7.67 -20.34 6.07
CA LEU A 229 -8.67 -21.19 6.74
C LEU A 229 -8.42 -22.68 6.44
N GLN A 230 -8.12 -23.03 5.19
CA GLN A 230 -7.83 -24.40 4.77
C GLN A 230 -6.57 -25.00 5.43
N SER A 231 -5.61 -24.16 5.79
CA SER A 231 -4.35 -24.54 6.45
C SER A 231 -4.34 -24.27 7.96
N GLU A 232 -5.49 -23.94 8.55
CA GLU A 232 -5.55 -23.51 9.94
C GLU A 232 -5.15 -24.60 10.94
N ASN A 233 -5.61 -25.83 10.69
CA ASN A 233 -5.43 -26.98 11.60
C ASN A 233 -4.60 -28.10 10.97
N VAL A 234 -4.01 -27.87 9.80
CA VAL A 234 -3.20 -28.84 9.06
C VAL A 234 -1.91 -28.17 8.63
N ASP A 235 -0.79 -28.90 8.70
CA ASP A 235 0.55 -28.38 8.37
C ASP A 235 0.78 -28.34 6.84
N THR A 236 -0.06 -27.58 6.13
CA THR A 236 -0.03 -27.42 4.67
C THR A 236 -0.03 -25.94 4.27
N ASP A 237 0.41 -25.67 3.05
CA ASP A 237 0.42 -24.34 2.45
C ASP A 237 1.11 -23.24 3.31
N PRO A 238 2.36 -23.46 3.77
CA PRO A 238 3.04 -22.55 4.70
C PRO A 238 3.22 -21.14 4.15
N ILE A 239 3.14 -20.90 2.84
CA ILE A 239 3.29 -19.57 2.24
C ILE A 239 2.23 -18.57 2.71
N VAL A 240 1.01 -19.02 3.03
CA VAL A 240 -0.08 -18.14 3.49
C VAL A 240 -0.15 -18.01 5.01
N TRP A 241 0.68 -18.75 5.74
CA TRP A 241 0.64 -18.78 7.19
C TRP A 241 0.90 -17.42 7.81
N THR A 242 0.04 -17.05 8.74
CA THR A 242 0.25 -15.88 9.59
C THR A 242 1.31 -16.16 10.65
N ASN A 243 1.84 -15.12 11.26
CA ASN A 243 2.69 -15.23 12.44
C ASN A 243 2.01 -16.07 13.54
N GLN A 244 0.73 -15.82 13.79
CA GLN A 244 -0.05 -16.60 14.76
C GLN A 244 -0.13 -18.09 14.42
N ARG A 245 -0.17 -18.45 13.13
CA ARG A 245 -0.14 -19.86 12.72
C ARG A 245 1.22 -20.51 12.99
N PHE A 246 2.33 -19.79 12.80
CA PHE A 246 3.67 -20.26 13.20
C PHE A 246 3.84 -20.38 14.71
N ILE A 247 3.27 -19.48 15.50
CA ILE A 247 3.24 -19.59 16.97
C ILE A 247 2.50 -20.89 17.38
N ARG A 248 1.34 -21.18 16.77
CA ARG A 248 0.61 -22.43 17.01
C ARG A 248 1.42 -23.66 16.62
N TRP A 249 2.07 -23.62 15.46
CA TRP A 249 2.93 -24.71 15.00
C TRP A 249 4.11 -24.96 15.96
N ALA A 250 4.81 -23.91 16.42
CA ALA A 250 5.87 -24.06 17.41
C ALA A 250 5.38 -24.74 18.70
N ARG A 251 4.14 -24.45 19.14
CA ARG A 251 3.53 -25.15 20.28
C ARG A 251 3.22 -26.62 19.98
N SER A 252 2.77 -26.95 18.77
CA SER A 252 2.41 -28.33 18.40
C SER A 252 3.61 -29.25 18.23
N ILE A 253 4.81 -28.71 18.02
CA ILE A 253 6.07 -29.46 17.95
C ILE A 253 6.84 -29.44 19.27
N ASP A 254 6.16 -29.29 20.41
CA ASP A 254 6.74 -29.28 21.76
C ASP A 254 7.72 -28.12 22.06
N LEU A 255 7.65 -27.01 21.31
CA LEU A 255 8.46 -25.80 21.54
C LEU A 255 7.65 -24.66 22.17
N GLY A 256 6.63 -25.00 22.96
CA GLY A 256 5.69 -24.03 23.53
C GLY A 256 6.34 -22.95 24.41
N GLU A 257 7.43 -23.27 25.11
CA GLU A 257 8.18 -22.30 25.95
C GLU A 257 8.87 -21.19 25.11
N TYR A 258 9.10 -21.42 23.82
CA TYR A 258 9.74 -20.47 22.90
C TYR A 258 8.73 -19.76 21.99
N ALA A 259 7.53 -20.33 21.83
CA ALA A 259 6.61 -19.94 20.76
C ALA A 259 6.22 -18.45 20.80
N ASP A 260 6.00 -17.87 21.97
CA ASP A 260 5.63 -16.47 22.11
C ASP A 260 6.75 -15.48 21.73
N ASN A 261 8.01 -15.93 21.61
CA ASN A 261 9.12 -15.11 21.11
C ASN A 261 8.96 -14.75 19.62
N LEU A 262 8.08 -15.44 18.89
CA LEU A 262 7.76 -15.08 17.51
C LEU A 262 6.83 -13.86 17.42
N LYS A 263 6.20 -13.41 18.50
CA LYS A 263 5.46 -12.14 18.50
C LYS A 263 6.41 -11.00 18.14
N ASP A 264 5.93 -10.07 17.34
CA ASP A 264 6.69 -8.89 16.89
C ASP A 264 7.98 -9.20 16.10
N SER A 265 8.22 -10.47 15.75
CA SER A 265 9.45 -10.91 15.08
C SER A 265 9.45 -10.65 13.57
N GLY A 266 8.27 -10.55 12.95
CA GLY A 266 8.10 -10.53 11.51
C GLY A 266 8.13 -11.91 10.83
N VAL A 267 8.19 -13.01 11.57
CA VAL A 267 8.14 -14.37 11.01
C VAL A 267 6.71 -14.69 10.54
N HIS A 268 6.56 -15.02 9.27
CA HIS A 268 5.32 -15.43 8.62
C HIS A 268 5.63 -16.21 7.33
N GLY A 269 4.61 -16.77 6.69
CA GLY A 269 4.73 -17.70 5.57
C GLY A 269 5.51 -17.17 4.39
N GLY A 270 5.23 -15.94 3.99
CA GLY A 270 5.95 -15.26 2.91
C GLY A 270 7.45 -15.21 3.16
N LEU A 271 7.87 -14.78 4.35
CA LEU A 271 9.29 -14.76 4.71
C LEU A 271 9.88 -16.17 4.76
N VAL A 272 9.20 -17.11 5.41
CA VAL A 272 9.71 -18.48 5.62
C VAL A 272 9.88 -19.24 4.30
N VAL A 273 8.94 -19.09 3.36
CA VAL A 273 8.91 -19.89 2.12
C VAL A 273 9.65 -19.21 0.97
N LEU A 274 9.64 -17.87 0.89
CA LEU A 274 10.14 -17.14 -0.28
C LEU A 274 11.56 -16.58 -0.11
N GLU A 275 12.09 -16.49 1.12
CA GLU A 275 13.47 -16.06 1.37
C GLU A 275 14.40 -17.28 1.37
N PRO A 276 15.25 -17.48 0.34
CA PRO A 276 16.06 -18.70 0.23
C PRO A 276 17.08 -18.87 1.36
N SER A 277 17.45 -17.78 2.03
CA SER A 277 18.37 -17.82 3.18
C SER A 277 17.67 -18.11 4.51
N PHE A 278 16.34 -18.25 4.53
CA PHE A 278 15.59 -18.56 5.74
C PHE A 278 15.66 -20.06 6.06
N SER A 279 16.42 -20.42 7.10
CA SER A 279 16.65 -21.81 7.52
C SER A 279 16.09 -22.10 8.91
N GLY A 280 16.19 -23.36 9.33
CA GLY A 280 15.89 -23.77 10.71
C GLY A 280 16.71 -23.00 11.76
N ASP A 281 17.94 -22.57 11.43
CA ASP A 281 18.75 -21.74 12.33
C ASP A 281 18.22 -20.30 12.45
N THR A 282 17.70 -19.75 11.36
CA THR A 282 17.01 -18.44 11.38
C THR A 282 15.75 -18.52 12.22
N MET A 283 14.95 -19.59 12.04
CA MET A 283 13.78 -19.86 12.88
C MET A 283 14.15 -20.03 14.37
N ALA A 284 15.21 -20.79 14.67
CA ALA A 284 15.69 -20.99 16.04
C ALA A 284 16.11 -19.67 16.70
N THR A 285 16.73 -18.78 15.91
CA THR A 285 17.11 -17.44 16.36
C THR A 285 15.88 -16.58 16.64
N ALA A 286 14.86 -16.62 15.77
CA ALA A 286 13.59 -15.91 15.99
C ALA A 286 12.82 -16.44 17.22
N LEU A 287 12.88 -17.74 17.48
CA LEU A 287 12.33 -18.38 18.69
C LEU A 287 13.16 -18.10 19.96
N GLY A 288 14.33 -17.46 19.84
CA GLY A 288 15.21 -17.19 20.98
C GLY A 288 15.89 -18.45 21.57
N ILE A 289 15.99 -19.54 20.80
CA ILE A 289 16.63 -20.78 21.25
C ILE A 289 18.15 -20.59 21.18
N PRO A 290 18.92 -20.70 22.28
CA PRO A 290 20.37 -20.49 22.25
C PRO A 290 21.12 -21.53 21.38
N PRO A 291 22.26 -21.19 20.77
CA PRO A 291 23.10 -22.15 20.04
C PRO A 291 23.54 -23.36 20.87
N SER A 292 23.64 -23.21 22.19
CA SER A 292 24.00 -24.30 23.11
C SER A 292 22.93 -25.39 23.24
N LYS A 293 21.66 -25.10 22.91
CA LYS A 293 20.54 -26.07 23.00
C LYS A 293 20.47 -26.95 21.74
N ASN A 294 21.55 -27.71 21.48
CA ASN A 294 21.73 -28.50 20.26
C ASN A 294 20.60 -29.50 19.97
N ILE A 295 20.05 -30.15 21.00
CA ILE A 295 18.97 -31.14 20.83
C ILE A 295 17.69 -30.45 20.34
N ILE A 296 17.32 -29.33 20.97
CA ILE A 296 16.13 -28.53 20.61
C ILE A 296 16.27 -27.96 19.19
N ARG A 297 17.45 -27.46 18.84
CA ARG A 297 17.73 -26.94 17.49
C ARG A 297 17.64 -28.02 16.42
N ARG A 298 18.14 -29.23 16.70
CA ARG A 298 18.02 -30.37 15.79
C ARG A 298 16.57 -30.78 15.60
N HIS A 299 15.81 -30.87 16.70
CA HIS A 299 14.36 -31.14 16.67
C HIS A 299 13.64 -30.12 15.79
N LEU A 300 13.83 -28.82 16.07
CA LEU A 300 13.24 -27.75 15.26
C LEU A 300 13.63 -27.84 13.78
N ALA A 301 14.89 -28.15 13.46
CA ALA A 301 15.34 -28.26 12.08
C ALA A 301 14.60 -29.40 11.33
N THR A 302 14.43 -30.56 11.95
CA THR A 302 13.70 -31.69 11.38
C THR A 302 12.21 -31.37 11.15
N GLU A 303 11.56 -30.76 12.14
CA GLU A 303 10.16 -30.33 12.02
C GLU A 303 9.99 -29.24 10.97
N PHE A 304 10.91 -28.28 10.92
CA PHE A 304 10.92 -27.20 9.95
C PHE A 304 11.08 -27.72 8.52
N GLU A 305 12.03 -28.63 8.27
CA GLU A 305 12.21 -29.30 6.98
C GLU A 305 10.95 -30.05 6.55
N THR A 306 10.31 -30.76 7.47
CA THR A 306 9.06 -31.49 7.21
C THR A 306 7.94 -30.53 6.76
N LEU A 307 7.84 -29.35 7.36
CA LEU A 307 6.85 -28.33 7.01
C LEU A 307 7.07 -27.71 5.62
N ILE A 308 8.33 -27.42 5.27
CA ILE A 308 8.67 -26.63 4.06
C ILE A 308 8.94 -27.47 2.81
N LEU A 309 9.41 -28.72 2.95
CA LEU A 309 9.70 -29.59 1.80
C LEU A 309 8.50 -29.75 0.84
N PRO A 310 7.25 -29.96 1.32
CA PRO A 310 6.07 -30.00 0.44
C PRO A 310 5.78 -28.67 -0.26
N ALA A 311 6.25 -27.54 0.28
CA ALA A 311 6.04 -26.21 -0.28
C ALA A 311 7.14 -25.79 -1.29
N SER A 312 8.32 -26.40 -1.21
CA SER A 312 9.43 -26.20 -2.16
C SER A 312 9.15 -26.85 -3.53
N PHE A 313 8.19 -27.78 -3.61
CA PHE A 313 7.76 -28.44 -4.83
C PHE A 313 6.26 -28.20 -5.06
N PRO A 314 5.84 -27.30 -5.97
CA PRO A 314 4.42 -27.15 -6.28
C PRO A 314 3.87 -28.47 -6.87
N PRO A 315 2.67 -28.93 -6.47
CA PRO A 315 2.00 -30.03 -7.15
C PRO A 315 1.62 -29.57 -8.56
N GLY A 316 2.42 -29.96 -9.55
CA GLY A 316 2.23 -29.51 -10.94
C GLY A 316 3.38 -29.77 -11.92
N LYS A 317 4.35 -30.62 -11.57
CA LYS A 317 5.28 -31.20 -12.54
C LYS A 317 5.28 -32.71 -12.38
N ASP A 318 4.13 -33.29 -12.74
CA ASP A 318 4.06 -34.73 -12.93
C ASP A 318 5.00 -35.18 -14.06
N HIS A 319 5.45 -36.39 -13.87
CA HIS A 319 6.52 -37.06 -14.57
C HIS A 319 6.42 -37.02 -16.11
N ARG A 320 7.60 -36.88 -16.73
CA ARG A 320 7.79 -37.16 -18.16
C ARG A 320 7.24 -38.55 -18.46
N ASP A 321 6.30 -38.60 -19.39
CA ASP A 321 5.89 -39.82 -20.07
C ASP A 321 7.12 -40.43 -20.80
N PRO A 322 7.52 -41.69 -20.51
CA PRO A 322 8.65 -42.33 -21.19
C PRO A 322 8.33 -42.83 -22.61
N SER A 323 7.14 -42.57 -23.17
CA SER A 323 6.71 -43.19 -24.43
C SER A 323 7.10 -42.48 -25.73
N GLN A 324 7.95 -41.44 -25.70
CA GLN A 324 8.51 -40.84 -26.94
C GLN A 324 10.03 -41.01 -27.05
N LYS A 325 10.45 -42.24 -27.33
CA LYS A 325 11.68 -42.51 -28.10
C LYS A 325 11.39 -43.63 -29.09
N HIS A 326 10.98 -43.25 -30.29
CA HIS A 326 11.41 -43.84 -31.56
C HIS A 326 10.63 -43.18 -32.70
N SER A 327 11.30 -42.30 -33.45
CA SER A 327 11.17 -42.03 -34.89
C SER A 327 11.92 -40.73 -35.20
N GLY A 328 13.00 -40.85 -35.95
CA GLY A 328 13.89 -39.74 -36.32
C GLY A 328 15.30 -40.24 -36.53
#